data_AF-A0A1H7NY77-F1
#
_entry.id   AF-A0A1H7NY77-F1
#
_cell.length_a   1.000
_cell.length_b   1.000
_cell.length_c   1.000
_cell.angle_alpha   90.00
_cell.angle_beta   90.00
_cell.angle_gamma   90.00
#
_symmetry.space_group_name_H-M   'P 1'
#
loop_
_entity.id
_entity.type
_entity.pdbx_description
1 polymer ?
#
loop_
_entity_poly.entity_id
_entity_poly.type
_entity_poly.pdbx_seq_one_letter_code
_entity_poly.pdbx_strand_id
1 'polypeptide(L)'
;MATASGIRVWGNVSLAQDTEIKTGANDNIVVTVNGTDYPITLNVGEYKTSHTHVTSELVQHIASRLTAAGCPVYAKVGGIHDDNPRTVLVIEAVDKEANVTIAVSGNGATAFIGDKPYQVQPPVSASVPTLAMVNLTSRVQAKKT
;
A
#
# COMPACT_ATOMS: atom_id res chain seq x y z
N MET A 1 -3.09 -0.67 -13.96
CA MET A 1 -3.56 -1.58 -12.90
C MET A 1 -2.74 -1.28 -11.65
N ALA A 2 -3.37 -0.85 -10.56
CA ALA A 2 -2.68 -0.61 -9.31
C ALA A 2 -2.17 -1.96 -8.77
N THR A 3 -0.86 -2.09 -8.53
CA THR A 3 -0.29 -3.33 -8.01
C THR A 3 -0.74 -3.50 -6.56
N ALA A 4 -1.49 -4.58 -6.30
CA ALA A 4 -1.84 -4.99 -4.95
C ALA A 4 -0.56 -5.18 -4.14
N SER A 5 -0.41 -4.37 -3.12
CA SER A 5 0.75 -4.32 -2.24
C SER A 5 0.37 -4.89 -0.87
N GLY A 6 1.33 -5.26 -0.05
CA GLY A 6 1.05 -5.99 1.19
C GLY A 6 0.41 -5.18 2.34
N ILE A 7 0.53 -5.67 3.58
CA ILE A 7 -0.01 -5.04 4.80
C ILE A 7 0.47 -3.60 5.05
N ARG A 8 1.53 -3.16 4.39
CA ARG A 8 2.02 -1.78 4.46
C ARG A 8 2.53 -1.32 3.10
N VAL A 9 2.23 -0.07 2.77
CA VAL A 9 2.71 0.65 1.59
C VAL A 9 3.27 1.99 2.04
N TRP A 10 4.43 2.39 1.55
CA TRP A 10 4.96 3.71 1.83
C TRP A 10 5.70 4.31 0.66
N GLY A 11 5.76 5.64 0.68
CA GLY A 11 6.31 6.42 -0.42
C GLY A 11 7.80 6.27 -0.60
N ASN A 12 8.24 6.35 -1.86
CA ASN A 12 9.63 6.64 -2.19
C ASN A 12 9.87 8.16 -2.31
N VAL A 13 8.81 8.96 -2.30
CA VAL A 13 8.88 10.43 -2.38
C VAL A 13 9.09 11.03 -1.00
N SER A 14 10.01 11.98 -0.89
CA SER A 14 10.18 12.80 0.31
C SER A 14 9.05 13.82 0.40
N LEU A 15 8.33 13.85 1.52
CA LEU A 15 7.35 14.89 1.79
C LEU A 15 8.09 16.22 2.01
N ALA A 16 7.80 17.20 1.15
CA ALA A 16 8.36 18.54 1.25
C ALA A 16 7.94 19.21 2.56
N GLN A 17 8.79 20.13 3.06
CA GLN A 17 8.51 20.89 4.27
C GLN A 17 7.17 21.64 4.16
N ASP A 18 6.91 22.23 3.00
CA ASP A 18 5.67 22.93 2.68
C ASP A 18 5.08 22.27 1.43
N THR A 19 3.86 21.74 1.55
CA THR A 19 3.15 21.08 0.45
C THR A 19 1.85 21.80 0.18
N GLU A 20 1.68 22.30 -1.05
CA GLU A 20 0.44 22.92 -1.51
C GLU A 20 -0.46 21.87 -2.19
N ILE A 21 -1.70 21.75 -1.72
CA ILE A 21 -2.74 20.94 -2.37
C ILE A 21 -3.58 21.82 -3.29
N LYS A 22 -3.72 21.41 -4.55
CA LYS A 22 -4.52 22.09 -5.58
C LYS A 22 -5.59 21.15 -6.13
N THR A 23 -6.79 21.70 -6.32
CA THR A 23 -7.91 20.97 -6.89
C THR A 23 -7.55 20.39 -8.26
N GLY A 24 -7.80 19.09 -8.44
CA GLY A 24 -7.52 18.35 -9.68
C GLY A 24 -6.04 18.05 -9.95
N ALA A 25 -5.11 18.61 -9.17
CA ALA A 25 -3.67 18.38 -9.39
C ALA A 25 -3.13 17.25 -8.53
N ASN A 26 -3.28 17.35 -7.21
CA ASN A 26 -2.71 16.41 -6.23
C ASN A 26 -3.66 16.18 -5.04
N ASP A 27 -4.94 16.47 -5.21
CA ASP A 27 -5.98 16.41 -4.18
C ASP A 27 -6.68 15.04 -4.07
N ASN A 28 -6.55 14.16 -5.06
CA ASN A 28 -7.21 12.86 -5.06
C ASN A 28 -6.27 11.71 -4.71
N ILE A 29 -6.66 10.90 -3.72
CA ILE A 29 -6.00 9.64 -3.37
C ILE A 29 -7.07 8.55 -3.29
N VAL A 30 -6.82 7.41 -3.93
CA VAL A 30 -7.67 6.23 -3.82
C VAL A 30 -6.84 5.13 -3.16
N VAL A 31 -7.29 4.66 -2.00
CA VAL A 31 -6.72 3.49 -1.34
C VAL A 31 -7.64 2.31 -1.61
N THR A 32 -7.12 1.25 -2.20
CA THR A 32 -7.85 0.01 -2.45
C THR A 32 -7.44 -1.01 -1.39
N VAL A 33 -8.36 -1.52 -0.58
CA VAL A 33 -8.08 -2.58 0.39
C VAL A 33 -8.90 -3.81 0.03
N ASN A 34 -8.23 -4.95 -0.21
CA ASN A 34 -8.86 -6.22 -0.61
C ASN A 34 -9.82 -6.05 -1.80
N GLY A 35 -9.44 -5.23 -2.77
CA GLY A 35 -10.24 -4.92 -3.95
C GLY A 35 -11.38 -3.92 -3.74
N THR A 36 -11.56 -3.39 -2.52
CA THR A 36 -12.54 -2.32 -2.23
C THR A 36 -11.87 -0.96 -2.29
N ASP A 37 -12.39 -0.04 -3.09
CA ASP A 37 -11.85 1.30 -3.25
C ASP A 37 -12.40 2.29 -2.21
N TYR A 38 -11.50 3.09 -1.64
CA TYR A 38 -11.78 4.17 -0.71
C TYR A 38 -11.20 5.48 -1.27
N PRO A 39 -11.96 6.18 -2.14
CA PRO A 39 -11.53 7.46 -2.69
C PRO A 39 -11.63 8.55 -1.61
N ILE A 40 -10.59 9.38 -1.52
CA ILE A 40 -10.57 10.57 -0.68
C ILE A 40 -10.14 11.80 -1.48
N THR A 41 -10.72 12.95 -1.13
CA THR A 41 -10.33 14.25 -1.65
C THR A 41 -9.76 15.10 -0.52
N LEU A 42 -8.56 15.62 -0.73
CA LEU A 42 -7.86 16.53 0.16
C LEU A 42 -8.38 17.95 -0.06
N ASN A 43 -8.32 18.76 1.00
CA ASN A 43 -8.69 20.16 0.89
C ASN A 43 -7.53 20.92 0.28
N VAL A 44 -7.86 21.93 -0.52
CA VAL A 44 -6.88 22.91 -0.97
C VAL A 44 -6.29 23.63 0.25
N GLY A 45 -4.99 23.85 0.22
CA GLY A 45 -4.27 24.52 1.29
C GLY A 45 -2.79 24.18 1.31
N GLU A 46 -2.07 24.87 2.17
CA GLU A 46 -0.67 24.57 2.48
C GLU A 46 -0.59 23.72 3.74
N TYR A 47 0.24 22.68 3.67
CA TYR A 47 0.42 21.72 4.75
C TYR A 47 1.90 21.57 5.08
N LYS A 48 2.20 21.64 6.37
CA LYS A 48 3.58 21.59 6.85
C LYS A 48 3.99 20.17 7.24
N THR A 49 5.24 19.84 6.94
CA THR A 49 5.91 18.62 7.34
C THR A 49 7.23 18.94 8.02
N SER A 50 7.48 18.33 9.16
CA SER A 50 8.75 18.45 9.88
C SER A 50 9.42 17.10 9.97
N HIS A 51 10.60 16.99 9.35
CA HIS A 51 11.46 15.81 9.50
C HIS A 51 11.98 15.69 10.94
N THR A 52 12.48 16.78 11.50
CA THR A 52 13.04 16.83 12.87
C THR A 52 12.05 16.38 13.94
N HIS A 53 10.79 16.77 13.81
CA HIS A 53 9.75 16.43 14.79
C HIS A 53 8.92 15.21 14.39
N VAL A 54 9.18 14.61 13.23
CA VAL A 54 8.42 13.47 12.68
C VAL A 54 6.91 13.75 12.66
N THR A 55 6.54 14.93 12.15
CA THR A 55 5.14 15.39 12.06
C THR A 55 4.79 15.86 10.66
N SER A 56 3.52 15.74 10.26
CA SER A 56 3.02 16.26 8.99
C SER A 56 1.52 16.54 9.08
N GLU A 57 1.13 17.79 8.86
CA GLU A 57 -0.26 18.23 8.74
C GLU A 57 -0.94 17.56 7.55
N LEU A 58 -0.20 17.35 6.45
CA LEU A 58 -0.69 16.65 5.27
C LEU A 58 -1.08 15.21 5.62
N VAL A 59 -0.20 14.49 6.31
CA VAL A 59 -0.45 13.10 6.69
C VAL A 59 -1.60 13.00 7.69
N GLN A 60 -1.70 13.93 8.65
CA GLN A 60 -2.84 14.01 9.57
C GLN A 60 -4.16 14.22 8.81
N HIS A 61 -4.14 15.07 7.78
CA HIS A 61 -5.32 15.30 6.97
C HIS A 61 -5.71 14.09 6.12
N ILE A 62 -4.74 13.43 5.50
CA ILE A 62 -4.94 12.16 4.78
C ILE A 62 -5.54 11.11 5.71
N ALA A 63 -4.99 10.96 6.92
CA ALA A 63 -5.50 10.02 7.92
C ALA A 63 -6.95 10.32 8.27
N SER A 64 -7.28 11.59 8.57
CA SER A 64 -8.64 12.02 8.87
C SER A 64 -9.62 11.70 7.73
N ARG A 65 -9.22 11.94 6.48
CA ARG A 65 -10.06 11.63 5.30
C ARG A 65 -10.27 10.13 5.11
N LEU A 66 -9.25 9.31 5.30
CA LEU A 66 -9.36 7.85 5.21
C LEU A 66 -10.25 7.28 6.32
N THR A 67 -10.12 7.78 7.55
CA THR A 67 -11.01 7.41 8.65
C THR A 67 -12.46 7.81 8.37
N ALA A 68 -12.69 9.01 7.86
CA ALA A 68 -14.03 9.47 7.49
C ALA A 68 -14.65 8.62 6.35
N ALA A 69 -13.82 8.09 5.46
CA ALA A 69 -14.24 7.16 4.40
C ALA A 69 -14.44 5.71 4.89
N GLY A 70 -14.17 5.41 6.16
CA GLY A 70 -14.23 4.05 6.71
C GLY A 70 -13.15 3.13 6.16
N CYS A 71 -12.05 3.67 5.63
CA CYS A 71 -10.95 2.86 5.09
C CYS A 71 -10.22 2.12 6.24
N PRO A 72 -10.05 0.79 6.17
CA PRO A 72 -9.46 0.00 7.25
C PRO A 72 -7.92 0.05 7.25
N VAL A 73 -7.36 1.26 7.21
CA VAL A 73 -5.92 1.53 7.24
C VAL A 73 -5.59 2.65 8.22
N TYR A 74 -4.36 2.64 8.71
CA TYR A 74 -3.72 3.79 9.35
C TYR A 74 -2.85 4.52 8.34
N ALA A 75 -2.99 5.84 8.24
CA ALA A 75 -2.01 6.71 7.59
C ALA A 75 -1.16 7.40 8.66
N LYS A 76 0.17 7.33 8.51
CA LYS A 76 1.12 7.85 9.50
C LYS A 76 2.40 8.38 8.85
N VAL A 77 3.08 9.24 9.60
CA VAL A 77 4.37 9.77 9.22
C VAL A 77 5.42 8.67 9.42
N GLY A 78 6.20 8.38 8.39
CA GLY A 78 7.35 7.50 8.45
C GLY A 78 8.65 8.24 8.15
N GLY A 79 9.77 7.61 8.47
CA GLY A 79 11.10 8.08 8.11
C GLY A 79 11.89 6.95 7.46
N ILE A 80 12.52 7.25 6.32
CA ILE A 80 13.55 6.39 5.73
C ILE A 80 14.90 6.96 6.18
N HIS A 81 15.75 6.09 6.74
CA HIS A 81 17.08 6.44 7.26
C HIS A 81 18.16 5.73 6.43
N ASP A 82 18.15 5.96 5.12
CA ASP A 82 19.26 5.60 4.23
C ASP A 82 20.23 6.79 4.10
N ASP A 83 21.11 6.78 3.10
CA ASP A 83 22.07 7.86 2.85
C ASP A 83 21.41 9.23 2.59
N ASN A 84 20.09 9.25 2.27
CA ASN A 84 19.29 10.44 2.05
C ASN A 84 18.02 10.39 2.91
N PRO A 85 18.12 10.71 4.21
CA PRO A 85 17.01 10.56 5.14
C PRO A 85 15.82 11.42 4.72
N ARG A 86 14.63 10.84 4.75
CA ARG A 86 13.41 11.50 4.26
C ARG A 86 12.17 11.12 5.05
N THR A 87 11.26 12.09 5.18
CA THR A 87 9.92 11.88 5.74
C THR A 87 9.00 11.39 4.65
N VAL A 88 8.22 10.34 4.93
CA VAL A 88 7.36 9.69 3.94
C VAL A 88 5.96 9.44 4.50
N LEU A 89 4.97 9.35 3.60
CA LEU A 89 3.64 8.83 3.93
C LEU A 89 3.69 7.30 4.02
N VAL A 90 3.18 6.74 5.11
CA VAL A 90 3.01 5.31 5.31
C VAL A 90 1.52 5.01 5.46
N ILE A 91 1.03 4.04 4.69
CA ILE A 91 -0.31 3.46 4.81
C ILE A 91 -0.16 2.01 5.27
N GLU A 92 -0.85 1.64 6.34
CA GLU A 92 -0.75 0.33 6.99
C GLU A 92 -2.13 -0.24 7.26
N ALA A 93 -2.34 -1.52 6.97
CA ALA A 93 -3.57 -2.21 7.29
C ALA A 93 -3.83 -2.21 8.81
N VAL A 94 -5.09 -2.03 9.21
CA VAL A 94 -5.51 -2.17 10.61
C VAL A 94 -5.37 -3.64 11.05
N ASP A 95 -5.81 -4.56 10.20
CA ASP A 95 -5.66 -6.01 10.41
C ASP A 95 -4.39 -6.52 9.71
N LYS A 96 -3.45 -7.05 10.49
CA LYS A 96 -2.14 -7.53 10.02
C LYS A 96 -2.07 -9.05 9.89
N GLU A 97 -3.06 -9.75 10.42
CA GLU A 97 -3.09 -11.21 10.51
C GLU A 97 -3.82 -11.83 9.30
N ALA A 98 -4.64 -11.03 8.60
CA ALA A 98 -5.27 -11.42 7.35
C ALA A 98 -4.32 -11.25 6.14
N ASN A 99 -4.58 -11.97 5.05
CA ASN A 99 -3.96 -11.76 3.74
C ASN A 99 -4.45 -10.45 3.11
N VAL A 100 -4.15 -9.32 3.76
CA VAL A 100 -4.59 -7.99 3.32
C VAL A 100 -3.75 -7.51 2.16
N THR A 101 -4.43 -6.99 1.15
CA THR A 101 -3.83 -6.28 0.02
C THR A 101 -4.22 -4.82 0.07
N ILE A 102 -3.25 -3.93 -0.11
CA ILE A 102 -3.42 -2.48 -0.22
C ILE A 102 -2.88 -2.05 -1.58
N ALA A 103 -3.65 -1.31 -2.36
CA ALA A 103 -3.15 -0.58 -3.51
C ALA A 103 -3.43 0.91 -3.33
N VAL A 104 -2.63 1.75 -3.97
CA VAL A 104 -2.80 3.21 -3.92
C VAL A 104 -2.77 3.76 -5.34
N SER A 105 -3.65 4.72 -5.62
CA SER A 105 -3.73 5.38 -6.93
C SER A 105 -4.29 6.80 -6.81
N GLY A 106 -4.36 7.51 -7.93
CA GLY A 106 -4.76 8.92 -7.98
C GLY A 106 -3.55 9.87 -7.94
N ASN A 107 -3.77 11.11 -8.39
CA ASN A 107 -2.68 12.06 -8.58
C ASN A 107 -1.96 12.42 -7.28
N GLY A 108 -2.69 12.48 -6.15
CA GLY A 108 -2.10 12.66 -4.82
C GLY A 108 -1.25 11.46 -4.40
N ALA A 109 -1.65 10.23 -4.76
CA ALA A 109 -0.81 9.06 -4.46
C ALA A 109 0.51 9.11 -5.24
N THR A 110 0.47 9.47 -6.53
CA THR A 110 1.70 9.69 -7.31
C THR A 110 2.56 10.81 -6.72
N ALA A 111 1.94 11.90 -6.26
CA ALA A 111 2.67 13.02 -5.66
C ALA A 111 3.33 12.69 -4.32
N PHE A 112 2.68 11.92 -3.44
CA PHE A 112 3.10 11.76 -2.03
C PHE A 112 3.66 10.37 -1.71
N ILE A 113 3.39 9.38 -2.56
CA ILE A 113 3.89 8.01 -2.43
C ILE A 113 4.84 7.71 -3.59
N GLY A 114 4.51 8.14 -4.81
CA GLY A 114 5.29 7.87 -6.01
C GLY A 114 4.89 6.58 -6.73
N ASP A 115 5.34 6.43 -7.96
CA ASP A 115 4.92 5.34 -8.86
C ASP A 115 5.52 3.96 -8.50
N LYS A 116 6.52 3.95 -7.62
CA LYS A 116 7.20 2.74 -7.15
C LYS A 116 7.29 2.75 -5.62
N PRO A 117 6.15 2.57 -4.92
CA PRO A 117 6.14 2.49 -3.48
C PRO A 117 6.94 1.29 -2.97
N TYR A 118 7.46 1.42 -1.77
CA TYR A 118 7.90 0.27 -1.00
C TYR A 118 6.69 -0.43 -0.37
N GLN A 119 6.83 -1.73 -0.14
CA GLN A 119 5.76 -2.58 0.37
C GLN A 119 6.27 -3.69 1.27
N VAL A 120 5.44 -4.11 2.22
CA VAL A 120 5.64 -5.32 3.05
C VAL A 120 4.42 -6.20 2.91
N GLN A 121 4.61 -7.44 2.45
CA GLN A 121 3.58 -8.47 2.34
C GLN A 121 3.42 -9.25 3.65
N PRO A 122 2.19 -9.70 3.98
CA PRO A 122 2.04 -10.66 5.06
C PRO A 122 2.78 -11.96 4.68
N PRO A 123 3.26 -12.74 5.65
CA PRO A 123 3.84 -14.03 5.38
C PRO A 123 2.81 -14.90 4.64
N VAL A 124 3.13 -15.30 3.41
CA VAL A 124 2.31 -16.28 2.70
C VAL A 124 2.33 -17.57 3.53
N SER A 125 1.15 -18.01 3.99
CA SER A 125 1.04 -19.40 4.43
C SER A 125 1.32 -20.25 3.21
N ALA A 126 2.51 -20.86 3.18
CA ALA A 126 2.89 -21.79 2.12
C ALA A 126 1.84 -22.89 2.09
N SER A 127 0.97 -22.88 1.07
CA SER A 127 0.16 -24.03 0.75
C SER A 127 1.13 -25.14 0.39
N VAL A 128 1.34 -26.06 1.32
CA VAL A 128 2.06 -27.30 1.04
C VAL A 128 1.36 -27.93 -0.17
N PRO A 129 2.05 -28.15 -1.31
CA PRO A 129 1.41 -28.82 -2.42
C PRO A 129 0.97 -30.19 -1.91
N THR A 130 -0.34 -30.43 -1.89
CA THR A 130 -0.87 -31.77 -1.67
C THR A 130 -0.35 -32.62 -2.82
N LEU A 131 0.65 -33.46 -2.54
CA LEU A 131 1.12 -34.47 -3.47
C LEU A 131 -0.07 -35.36 -3.82
N ALA A 132 -0.65 -35.16 -4.99
CA ALA A 132 -1.64 -36.07 -5.53
C ALA A 132 -0.96 -37.44 -5.64
N MET A 133 -1.41 -38.41 -4.84
CA MET A 133 -0.98 -39.81 -4.97
C MET A 133 -1.41 -40.31 -6.35
N VAL A 134 -0.47 -40.36 -7.29
CA VAL A 134 -0.68 -41.02 -8.57
C VAL A 134 -0.71 -42.52 -8.33
N ASN A 135 -1.91 -43.09 -8.35
CA ASN A 135 -2.12 -44.53 -8.25
C ASN A 135 -1.72 -45.19 -9.58
N LEU A 136 -0.46 -45.64 -9.68
CA LEU A 136 0.08 -46.35 -10.85
C LEU A 136 -0.47 -47.78 -10.88
N THR A 137 -1.65 -47.97 -11.48
CA THR A 137 -2.09 -49.33 -11.86
C THR A 137 -1.47 -49.70 -13.20
N SER A 138 -0.41 -50.51 -13.15
CA SER A 138 0.29 -51.06 -14.32
C SER A 138 -0.61 -52.00 -15.12
N ARG A 139 -0.95 -51.63 -16.36
CA ARG A 139 -1.47 -52.55 -17.38
C ARG A 139 -0.35 -52.91 -18.34
N VAL A 140 0.29 -54.06 -18.10
CA VAL A 140 1.14 -54.73 -19.09
C VAL A 140 0.22 -55.39 -20.12
N GLN A 141 0.20 -54.87 -21.35
CA GLN A 141 -0.33 -55.59 -22.51
C GLN A 141 0.87 -56.05 -23.35
N ALA A 142 1.06 -57.36 -23.37
CA ALA A 142 2.08 -58.05 -24.15
C ALA A 142 1.79 -57.88 -25.66
N LYS A 143 2.79 -57.46 -26.44
CA LYS A 143 2.73 -57.49 -27.90
C LYS A 143 3.54 -58.69 -28.41
N LYS A 144 2.82 -59.64 -28.98
CA LYS A 144 3.32 -60.82 -29.69
C LYS A 144 3.93 -60.36 -31.01
N THR A 145 5.15 -60.79 -31.30
CA THR A 145 5.69 -60.93 -32.66
C THR A 145 6.55 -62.18 -32.71
#